data_AF-A0A391NMT7-F1
#
_entry.id   AF-A0A391NMT7-F1
#
_cell.length_a   1.000
_cell.length_b   1.000
_cell.length_c   1.000
_cell.angle_alpha   90.00
_cell.angle_beta   90.00
_cell.angle_gamma   90.00
#
_symmetry.space_group_name_H-M   'P 1'
#
loop_
_entity.id
_entity.type
_entity.pdbx_description
1 polymer ?
#
loop_
_entity_poly.entity_id
_entity_poly.type
_entity_poly.pdbx_seq_one_letter_code
_entity_poly.pdbx_strand_id
1 'polypeptide(L)'
;MDDALACVLEGCFVCIPKSSSEYPDSAGVWIYDPESEVFTEDSRPCPSFATVFVHVVMDDTLHVFSPEYNSRDRHWVYSLRDGWREQDPVPGAVQKISYAQAYGPLLVLVCDTGFYLYDTVSGDWSRVGDPLDVHGLYFRRVMGVPVSPNQMLCVEEHRIAHLNFRDHGILHSTIVTLNPGLLYPSVDMGWGRLLDWDKDRRATLGIERE
;
A
#
# COMPACT_ATOMS: atom_id res chain seq x y z
N MET A 1 0.72 19.80 3.27
CA MET A 1 2.19 19.64 3.23
C MET A 1 2.33 18.36 2.47
N ASP A 2 2.61 18.49 1.17
CA ASP A 2 2.51 17.39 0.23
C ASP A 2 3.93 16.87 0.03
N ASP A 3 4.29 15.90 0.84
CA ASP A 3 5.66 15.40 0.94
C ASP A 3 5.98 14.49 -0.26
N ALA A 4 7.24 14.53 -0.73
CA ALA A 4 7.74 13.59 -1.74
C ALA A 4 7.59 12.15 -1.24
N LEU A 5 7.37 11.20 -2.16
CA LEU A 5 7.33 9.78 -1.78
C LEU A 5 8.76 9.34 -1.49
N ALA A 6 9.02 8.90 -0.27
CA ALA A 6 10.31 8.33 0.13
C ALA A 6 10.12 6.95 0.74
N CYS A 7 11.00 6.02 0.39
CA CYS A 7 10.99 4.66 0.92
C CYS A 7 12.40 4.05 0.91
N VAL A 8 12.52 2.80 1.36
CA VAL A 8 13.76 2.03 1.30
C VAL A 8 13.52 0.79 0.45
N LEU A 9 14.36 0.55 -0.55
CA LEU A 9 14.33 -0.64 -1.43
C LEU A 9 15.75 -1.19 -1.57
N GLU A 10 15.93 -2.50 -1.35
CA GLU A 10 17.23 -3.19 -1.42
C GLU A 10 18.33 -2.49 -0.58
N GLY A 11 17.95 -1.91 0.56
CA GLY A 11 18.85 -1.14 1.43
C GLY A 11 19.17 0.29 0.97
N CYS A 12 18.72 0.70 -0.21
CA CYS A 12 18.89 2.06 -0.73
C CYS A 12 17.71 2.97 -0.34
N PHE A 13 17.98 4.25 -0.10
CA PHE A 13 16.95 5.25 0.11
C PHE A 13 16.45 5.75 -1.25
N VAL A 14 15.14 5.61 -1.48
CA VAL A 14 14.50 5.92 -2.75
C VAL A 14 13.55 7.08 -2.57
N CYS A 15 13.71 8.13 -3.38
CA CYS A 15 12.91 9.34 -3.35
C CYS A 15 12.30 9.59 -4.74
N ILE A 16 10.99 9.75 -4.78
CA ILE A 16 10.24 10.02 -6.00
C ILE A 16 9.67 11.45 -5.90
N PRO A 17 10.16 12.37 -6.74
CA PRO A 17 9.70 13.75 -6.72
C PRO A 17 8.23 13.85 -7.11
N LYS A 18 7.48 14.75 -6.48
CA LYS A 18 6.09 15.00 -6.85
C LYS A 18 6.05 15.70 -8.21
N SER A 19 5.41 15.08 -9.20
CA SER A 19 4.99 15.65 -10.49
C SER A 19 6.05 16.39 -11.31
N SER A 20 6.29 15.87 -12.51
CA SER A 20 7.08 16.49 -13.59
C SER A 20 6.62 17.90 -14.02
N SER A 21 5.50 18.42 -13.50
CA SER A 21 5.01 19.76 -13.80
C SER A 21 5.88 20.88 -13.22
N GLU A 22 6.51 20.66 -12.06
CA GLU A 22 7.40 21.64 -11.42
C GLU A 22 8.86 21.45 -11.87
N TYR A 23 9.20 20.25 -12.32
CA TYR A 23 10.54 19.87 -12.80
C TYR A 23 10.41 19.00 -14.07
N PRO A 24 10.23 19.61 -15.25
CA PRO A 24 10.06 18.86 -16.51
C PRO A 24 11.28 18.00 -16.85
N ASP A 25 12.43 18.31 -16.26
CA ASP A 25 13.70 17.61 -16.46
C ASP A 25 13.99 16.55 -15.38
N SER A 26 13.24 16.49 -14.25
CA SER A 26 13.39 15.43 -13.24
C SER A 26 12.20 14.48 -13.27
N ALA A 27 12.12 13.68 -14.32
CA ALA A 27 11.13 12.62 -14.45
C ALA A 27 11.52 11.33 -13.71
N GLY A 28 12.69 11.32 -13.06
CA GLY A 28 13.31 10.11 -12.51
C GLY A 28 13.11 9.90 -11.01
N VAL A 29 13.51 8.70 -10.57
CA VAL A 29 13.57 8.31 -9.16
C VAL A 29 15.00 8.54 -8.66
N TRP A 30 15.15 9.24 -7.54
CA TRP A 30 16.46 9.44 -6.90
C TRP A 30 16.75 8.30 -5.93
N ILE A 31 17.93 7.71 -6.06
CA ILE A 31 18.38 6.57 -5.26
C ILE A 31 19.67 6.97 -4.56
N TYR A 32 19.66 6.91 -3.24
CA TYR A 32 20.85 7.09 -2.41
C TYR A 32 21.27 5.74 -1.82
N ASP A 33 22.47 5.31 -2.20
CA ASP A 33 23.11 4.12 -1.67
C ASP A 33 23.96 4.52 -0.44
N PRO A 34 23.58 4.08 0.78
CA PRO A 34 24.31 4.44 1.99
C PRO A 34 25.68 3.74 2.10
N GLU A 35 25.94 2.67 1.35
CA GLU A 35 27.23 1.98 1.38
C GLU A 35 28.28 2.72 0.53
N SER A 36 27.88 3.22 -0.64
CA SER A 36 28.75 4.00 -1.53
C SER A 36 28.70 5.51 -1.28
N GLU A 37 27.70 6.00 -0.53
CA GLU A 37 27.40 7.42 -0.31
C GLU A 37 27.13 8.20 -1.62
N VAL A 38 26.59 7.51 -2.64
CA VAL A 38 26.34 8.10 -3.96
C VAL A 38 24.85 8.26 -4.21
N PHE A 39 24.48 9.42 -4.77
CA PHE A 39 23.18 9.63 -5.38
C PHE A 39 23.21 9.21 -6.85
N THR A 40 22.25 8.39 -7.26
CA THR A 40 21.99 8.03 -8.65
C THR A 40 20.57 8.40 -9.02
N GLU A 41 20.36 8.75 -10.29
CA GLU A 41 19.04 8.99 -10.84
C GLU A 41 18.65 7.81 -11.73
N ASP A 42 17.52 7.18 -11.41
CA ASP A 42 16.83 6.31 -12.34
C ASP A 42 16.00 7.17 -13.30
N SER A 43 16.52 7.30 -14.52
CA SER A 43 15.92 8.10 -15.60
C SER A 43 14.76 7.42 -16.32
N ARG A 44 14.36 6.20 -15.92
CA ARG A 44 13.18 5.53 -16.48
C ARG A 44 11.92 6.38 -16.22
N PRO A 45 10.95 6.41 -17.15
CA PRO A 45 9.76 7.25 -17.01
C PRO A 45 8.96 6.96 -15.72
N CYS A 46 8.82 7.97 -14.86
CA CYS A 46 7.91 7.90 -13.71
C CYS A 46 6.46 8.15 -14.14
N PRO A 47 5.49 7.31 -13.73
CA PRO A 47 4.09 7.58 -13.96
C PRO A 47 3.64 8.84 -13.19
N SER A 48 2.62 9.51 -13.72
CA SER A 48 2.00 10.64 -13.05
C SER A 48 1.03 10.13 -12.00
N PHE A 49 1.24 10.52 -10.74
CA PHE A 49 0.34 10.22 -9.63
C PHE A 49 -0.56 11.42 -9.35
N ALA A 50 -1.78 11.16 -8.91
CA ALA A 50 -2.62 12.18 -8.30
C ALA A 50 -1.94 12.78 -7.05
N THR A 51 -2.36 13.97 -6.63
CA THR A 51 -1.83 14.67 -5.46
C THR A 51 -1.92 13.84 -4.17
N VAL A 52 -2.92 12.97 -4.09
CA VAL A 52 -3.14 12.07 -2.96
C VAL A 52 -3.00 10.65 -3.48
N PHE A 53 -2.07 9.88 -2.92
CA PHE A 53 -1.85 8.47 -3.21
C PHE A 53 -1.49 7.74 -1.92
N VAL A 54 -1.63 6.42 -1.93
CA VAL A 54 -1.21 5.54 -0.85
C VAL A 54 -0.09 4.66 -1.35
N HIS A 55 0.93 4.44 -0.52
CA HIS A 55 2.05 3.58 -0.89
C HIS A 55 2.45 2.66 0.25
N VAL A 56 3.08 1.54 -0.11
CA VAL A 56 3.60 0.54 0.82
C VAL A 56 4.75 -0.22 0.15
N VAL A 57 5.77 -0.59 0.91
CA VAL A 57 6.87 -1.45 0.43
C VAL A 57 6.61 -2.88 0.88
N MET A 58 6.78 -3.82 -0.05
CA MET A 58 6.69 -5.27 0.16
C MET A 58 7.79 -5.94 -0.65
N ASP A 59 8.64 -6.75 -0.01
CA ASP A 59 9.76 -7.48 -0.63
C ASP A 59 10.53 -6.64 -1.67
N ASP A 60 11.07 -5.49 -1.24
CA ASP A 60 11.82 -4.52 -2.06
C ASP A 60 11.08 -3.99 -3.30
N THR A 61 9.76 -4.11 -3.29
CA THR A 61 8.86 -3.52 -4.29
C THR A 61 8.02 -2.45 -3.64
N LEU A 62 8.09 -1.24 -4.17
CA LEU A 62 7.19 -0.15 -3.82
C LEU A 62 5.87 -0.34 -4.57
N HIS A 63 4.76 -0.44 -3.85
CA HIS A 63 3.41 -0.40 -4.40
C HIS A 63 2.83 1.00 -4.19
N VAL A 64 2.27 1.59 -5.25
CA VAL A 64 1.62 2.89 -5.24
C VAL A 64 0.20 2.76 -5.78
N PHE A 65 -0.78 3.12 -4.95
CA PHE A 65 -2.19 3.19 -5.29
C PHE A 65 -2.57 4.65 -5.48
N SER A 66 -2.81 5.03 -6.73
CA SER A 66 -3.11 6.42 -7.09
C SER A 66 -4.54 6.52 -7.63
N PRO A 67 -5.41 7.34 -7.01
CA PRO A 67 -6.74 7.59 -7.54
C PRO A 67 -6.65 8.32 -8.88
N GLU A 68 -7.47 7.94 -9.84
CA GLU A 68 -7.52 8.60 -11.14
C GLU A 68 -8.85 9.36 -11.31
N TYR A 69 -8.76 10.60 -11.79
CA TYR A 69 -9.94 11.45 -11.97
C TYR A 69 -10.88 10.83 -13.01
N ASN A 70 -12.11 10.48 -12.60
CA ASN A 70 -13.14 9.80 -13.41
C ASN A 70 -12.81 8.37 -13.87
N SER A 71 -11.83 7.72 -13.25
CA SER A 71 -11.35 6.39 -13.61
C SER A 71 -11.19 5.50 -12.37
N ARG A 72 -10.81 4.25 -12.55
CA ARG A 72 -10.47 3.35 -11.44
C ARG A 72 -9.12 3.76 -10.87
N ASP A 73 -8.93 3.54 -9.57
CA ASP A 73 -7.63 3.70 -8.93
C ASP A 73 -6.59 2.85 -9.69
N ARG A 74 -5.41 3.44 -9.94
CA ARG A 74 -4.30 2.74 -10.58
C ARG A 74 -3.37 2.14 -9.55
N HIS A 75 -2.85 0.96 -9.86
CA HIS A 75 -1.85 0.28 -9.06
C HIS A 75 -0.54 0.24 -9.81
N TRP A 76 0.44 1.01 -9.36
CA TRP A 76 1.80 1.01 -9.87
C TRP A 76 2.71 0.25 -8.94
N VAL A 77 3.71 -0.42 -9.49
CA VAL A 77 4.83 -0.96 -8.75
C VAL A 77 6.14 -0.41 -9.26
N TYR A 78 7.12 -0.30 -8.35
CA TYR A 78 8.48 0.06 -8.67
C TYR A 78 9.47 -0.82 -7.91
N SER A 79 10.47 -1.31 -8.63
CA SER A 79 11.66 -1.94 -8.05
C SER A 79 12.91 -1.33 -8.69
N LEU A 80 14.05 -1.38 -7.99
CA LEU A 80 15.31 -0.89 -8.57
C LEU A 80 15.67 -1.66 -9.84
N ARG A 81 15.37 -2.96 -9.86
CA ARG A 81 15.62 -3.82 -11.01
C ARG A 81 14.75 -3.49 -12.22
N ASP A 82 13.43 -3.46 -12.05
CA ASP A 82 12.49 -3.44 -13.19
C ASP A 82 11.94 -2.03 -13.50
N GLY A 83 12.09 -1.08 -12.58
CA GLY A 83 11.52 0.25 -12.70
C GLY A 83 10.00 0.22 -12.53
N TRP A 84 9.32 1.20 -13.12
CA TRP A 84 7.87 1.35 -13.01
C TRP A 84 7.10 0.37 -13.90
N ARG A 85 6.07 -0.26 -13.32
CA ARG A 85 5.09 -1.08 -14.04
C ARG A 85 3.69 -0.89 -13.48
N GLU A 86 2.68 -0.82 -14.35
CA GLU A 86 1.27 -0.88 -13.95
C GLU A 86 0.88 -2.33 -13.68
N GLN A 87 0.22 -2.58 -12.55
CA GLN A 87 -0.39 -3.86 -12.20
C GLN A 87 -1.84 -3.92 -12.68
N ASP A 88 -2.50 -5.05 -12.44
CA ASP A 88 -3.91 -5.20 -12.77
C ASP A 88 -4.76 -4.08 -12.13
N PRO A 89 -5.80 -3.59 -12.83
CA PRO A 89 -6.61 -2.49 -12.34
C PRO A 89 -7.24 -2.78 -10.98
N VAL A 90 -7.22 -1.79 -10.09
CA VAL A 90 -7.90 -1.89 -8.80
C VAL A 90 -9.40 -2.16 -9.03
N PRO A 91 -9.99 -3.19 -8.39
CA PRO A 91 -11.41 -3.49 -8.57
C PRO A 91 -12.28 -2.29 -8.17
N GLY A 92 -13.32 -1.97 -8.94
CA GLY A 92 -14.16 -0.79 -8.67
C GLY A 92 -14.92 -0.80 -7.32
N ALA A 93 -14.95 -1.95 -6.62
CA ALA A 93 -15.46 -2.05 -5.26
C ALA A 93 -14.48 -1.48 -4.21
N VAL A 94 -13.19 -1.48 -4.52
CA VAL A 94 -12.11 -0.87 -3.73
C VAL A 94 -12.08 0.60 -4.09
N GLN A 95 -12.60 1.46 -3.20
CA GLN A 95 -12.72 2.89 -3.46
C GLN A 95 -12.01 3.69 -2.39
N LYS A 96 -11.24 4.68 -2.84
CA LYS A 96 -10.54 5.64 -1.98
C LYS A 96 -9.70 4.92 -0.93
N ILE A 97 -8.65 4.26 -1.42
CA ILE A 97 -7.64 3.67 -0.54
C ILE A 97 -7.03 4.82 0.27
N SER A 98 -7.13 4.72 1.59
CA SER A 98 -6.67 5.73 2.55
C SER A 98 -5.40 5.31 3.29
N TYR A 99 -5.16 4.01 3.37
CA TYR A 99 -4.02 3.42 4.05
C TYR A 99 -3.72 2.03 3.48
N ALA A 100 -2.43 1.66 3.44
CA ALA A 100 -1.94 0.36 3.01
C ALA A 100 -0.86 -0.13 3.97
N GLN A 101 -0.84 -1.44 4.24
CA GLN A 101 0.19 -2.08 5.08
C GLN A 101 0.50 -3.49 4.60
N ALA A 102 1.79 -3.82 4.53
CA ALA A 102 2.25 -5.15 4.17
C ALA A 102 2.27 -6.09 5.39
N TYR A 103 1.82 -7.32 5.17
CA TYR A 103 1.86 -8.46 6.09
C TYR A 103 2.36 -9.69 5.31
N GLY A 104 3.68 -9.80 5.16
CA GLY A 104 4.28 -10.73 4.21
C GLY A 104 3.82 -10.41 2.78
N PRO A 105 3.40 -11.39 1.97
CA PRO A 105 2.98 -11.17 0.58
C PRO A 105 1.61 -10.48 0.47
N LEU A 106 0.96 -10.15 1.59
CA LEU A 106 -0.37 -9.53 1.60
C LEU A 106 -0.31 -8.05 1.91
N LEU A 107 -1.02 -7.26 1.11
CA LEU A 107 -1.28 -5.86 1.41
C LEU A 107 -2.69 -5.73 1.99
N VAL A 108 -2.78 -5.22 3.21
CA VAL A 108 -4.03 -4.79 3.82
C VAL A 108 -4.30 -3.36 3.40
N LEU A 109 -5.47 -3.12 2.82
CA LEU A 109 -5.89 -1.83 2.29
C LEU A 109 -7.13 -1.36 3.03
N VAL A 110 -7.07 -0.15 3.58
CA VAL A 110 -8.21 0.48 4.26
C VAL A 110 -8.85 1.48 3.32
N CYS A 111 -10.11 1.23 3.01
CA CYS A 111 -10.88 1.95 2.01
C CYS A 111 -12.14 2.56 2.63
N ASP A 112 -12.81 3.46 1.91
CA ASP A 112 -14.14 3.95 2.29
C ASP A 112 -15.19 2.83 2.33
N THR A 113 -15.00 1.77 1.53
CA THR A 113 -15.93 0.64 1.41
C THR A 113 -15.60 -0.55 2.30
N GLY A 114 -14.49 -0.50 3.07
CA GLY A 114 -14.09 -1.57 3.98
C GLY A 114 -12.60 -1.89 3.95
N PHE A 115 -12.29 -3.07 4.46
CA PHE A 115 -10.94 -3.63 4.47
C PHE A 115 -10.79 -4.63 3.34
N TYR A 116 -9.70 -4.51 2.59
CA TYR A 116 -9.35 -5.38 1.48
C TYR A 116 -7.96 -5.98 1.68
N LEU A 117 -7.79 -7.19 1.18
CA LEU A 117 -6.49 -7.80 0.96
C LEU A 117 -6.19 -7.78 -0.53
N TYR A 118 -4.93 -7.45 -0.84
CA TYR A 118 -4.33 -7.70 -2.14
C TYR A 118 -3.17 -8.67 -1.96
N ASP A 119 -3.21 -9.78 -2.69
CA ASP A 119 -2.13 -10.76 -2.74
C ASP A 119 -1.13 -10.37 -3.84
N THR A 120 0.09 -10.05 -3.43
CA THR A 120 1.15 -9.60 -4.34
C THR A 120 1.72 -10.72 -5.21
N VAL A 121 1.47 -11.99 -4.85
CA VAL A 121 1.90 -13.16 -5.62
C VAL A 121 0.90 -13.53 -6.71
N SER A 122 -0.39 -13.60 -6.36
CA SER A 122 -1.45 -14.01 -7.30
C SER A 122 -2.01 -12.85 -8.12
N GLY A 123 -2.02 -11.63 -7.56
CA GLY A 123 -2.76 -10.47 -8.06
C GLY A 123 -4.21 -10.42 -7.55
N ASP A 124 -4.62 -11.34 -6.67
CA ASP A 124 -6.01 -11.47 -6.24
C ASP A 124 -6.40 -10.46 -5.17
N TRP A 125 -7.69 -10.09 -5.20
CA TRP A 125 -8.30 -9.14 -4.28
C TRP A 125 -9.40 -9.82 -3.47
N SER A 126 -9.46 -9.53 -2.18
CA SER A 126 -10.53 -10.04 -1.31
C SER A 126 -11.00 -8.99 -0.32
N ARG A 127 -12.32 -8.87 -0.11
CA ARG A 127 -12.90 -8.04 0.93
C ARG A 127 -12.93 -8.85 2.23
N VAL A 128 -12.33 -8.31 3.28
CA VAL A 128 -12.16 -9.02 4.56
C VAL A 128 -12.80 -8.32 5.75
N GLY A 129 -13.33 -7.12 5.55
CA GLY A 129 -14.01 -6.39 6.62
C GLY A 129 -14.88 -5.26 6.10
N ASP A 130 -15.86 -4.91 6.93
CA ASP A 130 -16.71 -3.74 6.72
C ASP A 130 -15.97 -2.44 6.99
N PRO A 131 -16.42 -1.31 6.44
CA PRO A 131 -15.85 -0.01 6.78
C PRO A 131 -15.97 0.25 8.28
N LEU A 132 -15.02 1.00 8.82
CA LEU A 132 -15.16 1.53 10.18
C LEU A 132 -16.37 2.48 10.22
N ASP A 133 -16.97 2.61 11.40
CA ASP A 133 -18.30 3.21 11.60
C ASP A 133 -18.45 4.59 10.95
N VAL A 134 -19.46 4.73 10.09
CA VAL A 134 -19.63 5.89 9.21
C VAL A 134 -20.62 6.86 9.87
N HIS A 135 -20.15 7.68 10.81
CA HIS A 135 -21.00 8.67 11.49
C HIS A 135 -21.35 9.91 10.63
N GLY A 136 -21.58 9.73 9.33
CA GLY A 136 -22.09 10.80 8.44
C GLY A 136 -21.15 11.99 8.24
N LEU A 137 -19.83 11.79 8.36
CA LEU A 137 -18.84 12.86 8.33
C LEU A 137 -18.13 12.99 6.97
N TYR A 138 -17.82 14.23 6.61
CA TYR A 138 -17.42 14.65 5.26
C TYR A 138 -15.94 14.42 4.93
N PHE A 139 -15.09 14.27 5.95
CA PHE A 139 -13.66 14.04 5.75
C PHE A 139 -13.18 12.92 6.67
N ARG A 140 -12.69 11.85 6.04
CA ARG A 140 -12.21 10.65 6.70
C ARG A 140 -10.74 10.47 6.39
N ARG A 141 -9.91 10.44 7.43
CA ARG A 141 -8.51 10.04 7.32
C ARG A 141 -8.28 8.87 8.25
N VAL A 142 -7.98 7.71 7.68
CA VAL A 142 -7.57 6.55 8.46
C VAL A 142 -6.06 6.45 8.44
N MET A 143 -5.49 6.27 9.62
CA MET A 143 -4.08 5.95 9.81
C MET A 143 -4.02 4.56 10.43
N GLY A 144 -3.08 3.74 9.99
CA GLY A 144 -2.80 2.43 10.58
C GLY A 144 -1.38 2.38 11.11
N VAL A 145 -1.19 1.61 12.19
CA VAL A 145 0.13 1.23 12.68
C VAL A 145 0.10 -0.27 13.03
N PRO A 146 1.01 -1.09 12.49
CA PRO A 146 1.19 -2.47 12.95
C PRO A 146 1.54 -2.49 14.44
N VAL A 147 0.78 -3.25 15.24
CA VAL A 147 1.05 -3.41 16.68
C VAL A 147 1.46 -4.84 17.03
N SER A 148 1.23 -5.79 16.12
CA SER A 148 1.71 -7.16 16.21
C SER A 148 1.81 -7.78 14.81
N PRO A 149 2.40 -9.00 14.66
CA PRO A 149 2.54 -9.65 13.36
C PRO A 149 1.23 -9.87 12.58
N ASN A 150 0.07 -9.80 13.24
CA ASN A 150 -1.24 -9.96 12.60
C ASN A 150 -2.25 -8.90 13.06
N GLN A 151 -1.82 -7.84 13.74
CA GLN A 151 -2.72 -6.79 14.21
C GLN A 151 -2.24 -5.41 13.82
N MET A 152 -3.20 -4.57 13.50
CA MET A 152 -3.03 -3.17 13.18
C MET A 152 -3.93 -2.33 14.08
N LEU A 153 -3.36 -1.31 14.70
CA LEU A 153 -4.14 -0.24 15.32
C LEU A 153 -4.53 0.74 14.21
N CYS A 154 -5.81 0.81 13.90
CA CYS A 154 -6.37 1.84 13.04
C CYS A 154 -6.86 3.00 13.90
N VAL A 155 -6.48 4.22 13.54
CA VAL A 155 -6.99 5.46 14.11
C VAL A 155 -7.67 6.24 12.99
N GLU A 156 -8.96 6.46 13.16
CA GLU A 156 -9.77 7.26 12.27
C GLU A 156 -9.90 8.68 12.82
N GLU A 157 -9.44 9.65 12.05
CA GLU A 157 -9.65 11.07 12.33
C GLU A 157 -10.96 11.52 11.66
N HIS A 158 -11.94 11.81 12.50
CA HIS A 158 -13.20 12.38 12.10
C HIS A 158 -13.18 13.89 12.29
N ARG A 159 -13.22 14.63 11.18
CA ARG A 159 -13.45 16.08 11.22
C ARG A 159 -14.92 16.35 10.97
N ILE A 160 -15.62 16.81 12.01
CA ILE A 160 -16.95 17.36 11.85
C ILE A 160 -16.77 18.73 11.24
N ALA A 161 -17.37 19.00 10.08
CA ALA A 161 -17.38 20.34 9.52
C ALA A 161 -18.46 21.16 10.25
N HIS A 162 -18.16 21.70 11.45
CA HIS A 162 -19.02 22.73 12.01
C HIS A 162 -18.66 24.08 11.40
N LEU A 163 -19.69 24.89 11.08
CA LEU A 163 -19.56 26.26 10.58
C LEU A 163 -18.80 27.23 11.51
N ASN A 164 -18.36 26.76 12.69
CA ASN A 164 -17.72 27.55 13.73
C ASN A 164 -16.36 26.95 14.07
N PHE A 165 -15.36 27.09 13.18
CA PHE A 165 -13.88 26.95 13.29
C PHE A 165 -13.18 26.52 14.62
N ARG A 166 -13.80 25.68 15.43
CA ARG A 166 -13.32 25.14 16.70
C ARG A 166 -13.69 23.66 16.75
N ASP A 167 -13.23 22.92 15.76
CA ASP A 167 -13.44 21.49 15.69
C ASP A 167 -12.32 20.77 16.44
N HIS A 168 -12.67 20.13 17.54
CA HIS A 168 -11.87 19.04 18.09
C HIS A 168 -12.25 17.80 17.28
N GLY A 169 -11.35 17.33 16.40
CA GLY A 169 -11.55 16.06 15.72
C GLY A 169 -11.72 14.94 16.74
N ILE A 170 -12.70 14.06 16.51
CA ILE A 170 -12.85 12.85 17.33
C ILE A 170 -11.94 11.79 16.70
N LEU A 171 -11.04 11.23 17.51
CA LEU A 171 -10.23 10.08 17.11
C LEU A 171 -10.95 8.81 17.55
N HIS A 172 -11.34 7.99 16.58
CA HIS A 172 -11.86 6.66 16.85
C HIS A 172 -10.74 5.64 16.61
N SER A 173 -10.45 4.78 17.58
CA SER A 173 -9.44 3.74 17.44
C SER A 173 -10.06 2.36 17.37
N THR A 174 -9.51 1.49 16.53
CA THR A 174 -9.97 0.11 16.37
C THR A 174 -8.77 -0.78 16.11
N ILE A 175 -8.73 -1.95 16.78
CA ILE A 175 -7.72 -2.97 16.49
C ILE A 175 -8.29 -3.89 15.41
N VAL A 176 -7.64 -3.89 14.25
CA VAL A 176 -7.92 -4.82 13.17
C VAL A 176 -7.00 -6.02 13.35
N THR A 177 -7.59 -7.20 13.51
CA THR A 177 -6.83 -8.46 13.62
C THR A 177 -7.03 -9.26 12.35
N LEU A 178 -5.93 -9.52 11.64
CA LEU A 178 -5.91 -10.45 10.52
C LEU A 178 -5.99 -11.87 11.08
N ASN A 179 -6.95 -12.64 10.57
CA ASN A 179 -7.01 -14.05 10.87
C ASN A 179 -5.70 -14.71 10.36
N PRO A 180 -4.96 -15.43 11.21
CA PRO A 180 -3.72 -16.11 10.80
C PRO A 180 -3.91 -17.05 9.59
N GLY A 181 -5.10 -17.63 9.40
CA GLY A 181 -5.42 -18.44 8.22
C GLY A 181 -5.55 -17.64 6.90
N LEU A 182 -5.39 -16.32 6.96
CA LEU A 182 -5.19 -15.44 5.81
C LEU A 182 -3.70 -15.20 5.56
N LEU A 183 -2.88 -15.14 6.62
CA LEU A 183 -1.42 -14.98 6.52
C LEU A 183 -0.73 -16.25 6.02
N TYR A 184 -1.39 -17.39 6.20
CA TYR A 184 -0.98 -18.68 5.64
C TYR A 184 -2.05 -19.13 4.65
N PRO A 185 -1.68 -19.45 3.40
CA PRO A 185 -2.66 -19.86 2.42
C PRO A 185 -3.44 -21.09 2.93
N SER A 186 -4.76 -20.96 3.02
CA SER A 186 -5.67 -22.07 3.27
C SER A 186 -6.41 -22.44 1.99
N VAL A 187 -6.67 -23.74 1.80
CA VAL A 187 -7.28 -24.29 0.57
C VAL A 187 -8.69 -23.73 0.30
N ASP A 188 -9.36 -23.24 1.35
CA ASP A 188 -10.78 -22.86 1.32
C ASP A 188 -11.03 -21.43 0.79
N MET A 189 -10.00 -20.64 0.64
CA MET A 189 -10.06 -19.35 -0.01
C MET A 189 -9.19 -19.44 -1.28
N GLY A 190 -9.56 -18.77 -2.37
CA GLY A 190 -8.93 -18.98 -3.69
C GLY A 190 -7.47 -18.53 -3.80
N TRP A 191 -6.55 -19.20 -3.08
CA TRP A 191 -5.14 -18.84 -2.89
C TRP A 191 -4.17 -19.77 -3.63
N GLY A 192 -4.62 -20.39 -4.73
CA GLY A 192 -3.87 -21.46 -5.40
C GLY A 192 -2.42 -21.10 -5.71
N ARG A 193 -2.15 -19.86 -6.14
CA ARG A 193 -0.79 -19.39 -6.47
C ARG A 193 0.08 -19.09 -5.25
N LEU A 194 -0.51 -18.63 -4.14
CA LEU A 194 0.21 -18.40 -2.89
C LEU A 194 0.65 -19.73 -2.25
N LEU A 195 -0.22 -20.75 -2.33
CA LEU A 195 0.10 -22.11 -1.89
C LEU A 195 1.30 -22.68 -2.66
N ASP A 196 1.29 -22.51 -3.98
CA ASP A 196 2.36 -23.04 -4.83
C ASP A 196 3.69 -22.32 -4.56
N TRP A 197 3.66 -21.00 -4.39
CA TRP A 197 4.86 -20.23 -4.01
C TRP A 197 5.40 -20.58 -2.62
N ASP A 198 4.55 -20.76 -1.59
CA ASP A 198 4.99 -21.15 -0.25
C ASP A 198 5.60 -22.56 -0.25
N LYS A 199 5.01 -23.50 -1.01
CA LYS A 199 5.59 -24.84 -1.21
C LYS A 199 6.97 -24.76 -1.86
N ASP A 200 7.10 -24.01 -2.96
CA ASP A 200 8.37 -23.82 -3.66
C ASP A 200 9.42 -23.18 -2.74
N ARG A 201 9.02 -22.20 -1.93
CA ARG A 201 9.89 -21.56 -0.94
C ARG A 201 10.31 -22.54 0.16
N ARG A 202 9.40 -23.32 0.73
CA ARG A 202 9.71 -24.33 1.77
C ARG A 202 10.61 -25.43 1.25
N ALA A 203 10.38 -25.89 0.02
CA ALA A 203 11.24 -26.83 -0.67
C ALA A 203 12.66 -26.25 -0.89
N THR A 204 12.75 -24.99 -1.34
CA THR A 204 14.02 -24.29 -1.54
C THR A 204 14.79 -24.11 -0.22
N LEU A 205 14.09 -23.85 0.88
CA LEU A 205 14.67 -23.70 2.21
C LEU A 205 14.89 -25.04 2.93
N GLY A 206 14.57 -26.18 2.30
CA GLY A 206 14.75 -27.52 2.87
C GLY A 206 13.91 -27.80 4.12
N ILE A 207 12.82 -27.04 4.31
CA ILE A 207 11.93 -27.17 5.46
C ILE A 207 11.03 -28.40 5.31
N GLU A 208 10.72 -28.79 4.07
CA GLU A 208 10.09 -30.08 3.77
C GLU A 208 11.17 -31.13 3.47
N ARG A 209 11.64 -31.80 4.52
CA ARG A 209 12.23 -33.14 4.42
C ARG A 209 11.29 -34.08 5.17
N GLU A 210 10.68 -34.99 4.40
CA GLU A 210 9.81 -36.14 4.73
C GLU A 210 9.34 -36.32 6.18
#